data_AF-A0A6V8H1V4-F1
#
_entry.id   AF-A0A6V8H1V4-F1
#
_cell.length_a   1.000
_cell.length_b   1.000
_cell.length_c   1.000
_cell.angle_alpha   90.00
_cell.angle_beta   90.00
_cell.angle_gamma   90.00
#
_symmetry.space_group_name_H-M   'P 1'
#
loop_
_entity.id
_entity.type
_entity.pdbx_description
1 polymer ?
#
loop_
_entity_poly.entity_id
_entity_poly.type
_entity_poly.pdbx_seq_one_letter_code
_entity_poly.pdbx_strand_id
1 'polypeptide(L)'
;MSKKRKGSEITQGDGGKARKLRIDQDEQNDTASSSHGDDSPQPIQGDEEARGQPPAWADSRHSLCSALPWFRSVQGGSYQSNKLCYGFLLDRDGGPLDYIDDEIVITRVGGDCKLDADGNLKQHKNQDESTRVVESLRESWMCLQAGCERFWTLKSGSTPSNLAYNAVFLDSREKSDDQIQPKFSLVPNLLADLSEYPDTSTHRVAWRGVVCPKCDKCISRTRWNRWVCNDPSDNNNNNNNSQNPGTCQWAMTMSMPVFSIRSVLADHEIGVTKRGIRTDKDALIQPKCFFTKPYQIVTYDLGDIGKIVHFSANRSTLKRLNGPNELFKRLQEVDLGLRRYPVKGQSADEMLTAHFAVNFGMPYKYVISVDSKGFDEAPAEIMYALGRLDWATKKAVGTEARESNELLAVGYFEDMSMGFHDDGEDSLGPSIATLSLGSQATMRFRLKKKYYNGSAANNAVLPGCEFFEERQKLKEENDNGKLDDDEYSIRCMKLTNQVTRREARDLITLDLHHGDMVVMNGSLLQKYYEHSVTSEGKLRYALTARHVLEEKLTVEERANGRYQFTEDQIYDGE
;
A
#
# COMPACT_ATOMS: atom_id res chain seq x y z
N MET A 1 -8.27 -15.49 57.08
CA MET A 1 -8.30 -16.78 57.80
C MET A 1 -7.17 -17.67 57.28
N SER A 2 -6.37 -18.23 58.19
CA SER A 2 -5.29 -19.26 58.08
C SER A 2 -4.16 -19.05 57.04
N LYS A 3 -2.94 -18.64 57.38
CA LYS A 3 -1.81 -19.23 58.17
C LYS A 3 -0.98 -20.35 57.49
N LYS A 4 0.30 -20.00 57.21
CA LYS A 4 1.60 -20.69 57.47
C LYS A 4 1.82 -22.12 56.90
N ARG A 5 2.96 -22.46 56.25
CA ARG A 5 4.36 -22.69 56.73
C ARG A 5 5.23 -23.00 55.46
N LYS A 6 6.44 -22.47 55.20
CA LYS A 6 7.82 -22.57 55.78
C LYS A 6 8.57 -23.92 55.63
N GLY A 7 9.76 -23.84 55.01
CA GLY A 7 10.97 -24.71 55.17
C GLY A 7 11.13 -25.80 54.11
N SER A 8 12.31 -26.14 53.56
CA SER A 8 13.71 -25.85 53.93
C SER A 8 14.69 -26.26 52.81
N GLU A 9 15.86 -25.61 52.79
CA GLU A 9 17.09 -25.90 52.02
C GLU A 9 17.71 -27.29 52.32
N ILE A 10 18.63 -27.76 51.45
CA ILE A 10 20.07 -28.04 51.75
C ILE A 10 20.77 -29.01 50.74
N THR A 11 21.91 -28.52 50.21
CA THR A 11 23.20 -29.12 49.74
C THR A 11 23.38 -30.00 48.47
N GLN A 12 24.21 -29.45 47.56
CA GLN A 12 25.49 -29.92 47.01
C GLN A 12 25.94 -31.39 47.19
N GLY A 13 26.48 -31.98 46.12
CA GLY A 13 27.30 -33.21 46.20
C GLY A 13 27.77 -33.77 44.85
N ASP A 14 28.98 -33.37 44.50
CA ASP A 14 29.93 -33.77 43.45
C ASP A 14 30.07 -35.27 43.07
N GLY A 15 30.56 -35.52 41.84
CA GLY A 15 31.52 -36.59 41.53
C GLY A 15 31.04 -37.98 41.07
N GLY A 16 31.50 -38.42 39.88
CA GLY A 16 31.75 -39.85 39.65
C GLY A 16 31.53 -40.41 38.23
N LYS A 17 32.60 -40.46 37.42
CA LYS A 17 32.72 -41.35 36.24
C LYS A 17 32.99 -42.79 36.67
N ALA A 18 32.31 -43.79 36.09
CA ALA A 18 32.80 -45.17 35.92
C ALA A 18 31.95 -45.89 34.85
N ARG A 19 32.53 -46.18 33.67
CA ARG A 19 33.07 -47.47 33.22
C ARG A 19 32.03 -48.54 32.81
N LYS A 20 31.84 -48.58 31.49
CA LYS A 20 31.74 -49.74 30.57
C LYS A 20 31.88 -51.13 31.20
N LEU A 21 30.94 -52.04 30.90
CA LEU A 21 31.17 -53.48 30.81
C LEU A 21 30.39 -54.06 29.63
N ARG A 22 31.16 -54.61 28.67
CA ARG A 22 30.74 -55.57 27.65
C ARG A 22 30.67 -56.96 28.30
N ILE A 23 29.70 -57.77 27.90
CA ILE A 23 29.81 -59.23 27.90
C ILE A 23 29.22 -59.72 26.57
N ASP A 24 30.02 -60.55 25.88
CA ASP A 24 29.77 -61.20 24.59
C ASP A 24 29.12 -62.61 24.77
N GLN A 25 28.67 -63.17 23.63
CA GLN A 25 28.41 -64.60 23.29
C GLN A 25 27.11 -65.24 23.82
N ASP A 26 26.35 -66.07 23.10
CA ASP A 26 26.44 -66.67 21.76
C ASP A 26 25.06 -67.24 21.34
N GLU A 27 24.87 -67.38 20.02
CA GLU A 27 24.12 -68.41 19.27
C GLU A 27 22.58 -68.64 19.37
N GLN A 28 21.96 -68.59 18.17
CA GLN A 28 21.09 -69.59 17.50
C GLN A 28 19.70 -69.13 16.97
N ASN A 29 19.62 -69.18 15.63
CA ASN A 29 18.52 -69.55 14.71
C ASN A 29 17.14 -68.86 14.74
N ASP A 30 16.84 -68.27 13.57
CA ASP A 30 15.61 -68.36 12.78
C ASP A 30 14.25 -68.27 13.49
N THR A 31 13.54 -67.16 13.24
CA THR A 31 12.20 -67.19 12.63
C THR A 31 11.75 -65.78 12.27
N ALA A 32 11.21 -65.64 11.06
CA ALA A 32 10.65 -64.41 10.54
C ALA A 32 9.49 -63.90 11.40
N SER A 33 9.55 -62.63 11.81
CA SER A 33 8.37 -61.87 12.22
C SER A 33 8.47 -60.45 11.68
N SER A 34 7.62 -60.16 10.69
CA SER A 34 7.34 -58.83 10.21
C SER A 34 6.89 -57.93 11.36
N SER A 35 7.66 -56.89 11.67
CA SER A 35 7.15 -55.74 12.41
C SER A 35 7.11 -54.57 11.44
N HIS A 36 5.90 -54.11 11.15
CA HIS A 36 5.67 -52.84 10.48
C HIS A 36 6.33 -51.74 11.32
N GLY A 37 7.40 -51.17 10.78
CA GLY A 37 7.97 -49.93 11.28
C GLY A 37 6.95 -48.82 11.14
N ASP A 38 6.79 -48.08 12.23
CA ASP A 38 6.00 -46.86 12.33
C ASP A 38 6.55 -45.80 11.35
N ASP A 39 5.92 -45.69 10.17
CA ASP A 39 6.18 -44.68 9.12
C ASP A 39 5.59 -43.31 9.51
N SER A 40 5.77 -42.90 10.76
CA SER A 40 5.47 -41.53 11.18
C SER A 40 6.53 -40.60 10.57
N PRO A 41 6.16 -39.59 9.76
CA PRO A 41 7.11 -38.66 9.15
C PRO A 41 7.97 -38.00 10.23
N GLN A 42 9.27 -38.29 10.23
CA GLN A 42 10.22 -37.62 11.11
C GLN A 42 10.35 -36.14 10.67
N PRO A 43 10.46 -35.18 11.60
CA PRO A 43 10.70 -33.79 11.25
C PRO A 43 12.03 -33.68 10.48
N ILE A 44 12.01 -32.96 9.35
CA ILE A 44 13.21 -32.69 8.54
C ILE A 44 14.25 -32.01 9.44
N GLN A 45 15.33 -32.73 9.77
CA GLN A 45 16.52 -32.13 10.37
C GLN A 45 17.25 -31.35 9.26
N GLY A 46 17.25 -30.02 9.38
CA GLY A 46 17.67 -29.09 8.34
C GLY A 46 19.18 -28.96 8.15
N ASP A 47 19.86 -30.03 7.75
CA ASP A 47 21.31 -30.02 7.46
C ASP A 47 21.68 -30.40 6.01
N GLU A 48 20.72 -30.64 5.11
CA GLU A 48 21.05 -30.83 3.69
C GLU A 48 21.30 -29.48 2.99
N GLU A 49 22.48 -29.35 2.38
CA GLU A 49 22.87 -28.17 1.61
C GLU A 49 21.96 -28.02 0.38
N ALA A 50 21.39 -26.83 0.19
CA ALA A 50 20.47 -26.57 -0.92
C ALA A 50 21.13 -26.89 -2.27
N ARG A 51 20.45 -27.68 -3.11
CA ARG A 51 20.96 -28.06 -4.43
C ARG A 51 20.74 -26.92 -5.43
N GLY A 52 21.82 -26.38 -5.97
CA GLY A 52 21.81 -25.35 -6.99
C GLY A 52 21.74 -23.93 -6.45
N GLN A 53 21.64 -22.96 -7.36
CA GLN A 53 21.48 -21.54 -7.03
C GLN A 53 20.18 -21.05 -7.64
N PRO A 54 19.36 -20.28 -6.90
CA PRO A 54 18.12 -19.75 -7.44
C PRO A 54 18.43 -18.76 -8.57
N PRO A 55 17.61 -18.70 -9.64
CA PRO A 55 17.83 -17.77 -10.74
C PRO A 55 17.61 -16.30 -10.35
N ALA A 56 16.98 -16.05 -9.20
CA ALA A 56 16.86 -14.74 -8.56
C ALA A 56 16.63 -14.90 -7.05
N TRP A 57 17.00 -13.89 -6.26
CA TRP A 57 16.77 -13.87 -4.81
C TRP A 57 16.25 -12.49 -4.36
N ALA A 58 15.73 -12.38 -3.13
CA ALA A 58 15.22 -11.11 -2.59
C ALA A 58 15.44 -11.04 -1.07
N ASP A 59 15.70 -9.85 -0.53
CA ASP A 59 15.76 -9.62 0.93
C ASP A 59 14.37 -9.63 1.60
N SER A 60 13.32 -9.41 0.81
CA SER A 60 11.95 -9.31 1.29
C SER A 60 10.97 -9.84 0.26
N ARG A 61 9.80 -10.27 0.72
CA ARG A 61 8.70 -10.69 -0.17
C ARG A 61 8.21 -9.53 -1.03
N HIS A 62 8.34 -8.29 -0.54
CA HIS A 62 7.98 -7.09 -1.29
C HIS A 62 8.83 -6.94 -2.56
N SER A 63 10.16 -7.03 -2.45
CA SER A 63 11.06 -6.91 -3.59
C SER A 63 10.84 -8.04 -4.61
N LEU A 64 10.58 -9.26 -4.15
CA LEU A 64 10.18 -10.39 -5.00
C LEU A 64 8.90 -10.08 -5.79
N CYS A 65 7.83 -9.68 -5.08
CA CYS A 65 6.54 -9.35 -5.69
C CYS A 65 6.61 -8.12 -6.62
N SER A 66 7.58 -7.24 -6.39
CA SER A 66 7.80 -6.06 -7.20
C SER A 66 8.52 -6.40 -8.51
N ALA A 67 9.56 -7.25 -8.45
CA ALA A 67 10.44 -7.54 -9.57
C ALA A 67 9.94 -8.64 -10.49
N LEU A 68 9.28 -9.68 -9.94
CA LEU A 68 8.83 -10.83 -10.72
C LEU A 68 7.32 -10.82 -10.93
N PRO A 69 6.82 -11.28 -12.10
CA PRO A 69 5.39 -11.28 -12.39
C PRO A 69 4.62 -12.44 -11.73
N TRP A 70 5.32 -13.46 -11.23
CA TRP A 70 4.75 -14.77 -10.87
C TRP A 70 3.96 -14.77 -9.56
N PHE A 71 4.33 -13.90 -8.61
CA PHE A 71 3.73 -13.89 -7.28
C PHE A 71 3.54 -12.45 -6.80
N ARG A 72 2.32 -12.11 -6.37
CA ARG A 72 1.97 -10.72 -5.97
C ARG A 72 1.23 -10.65 -4.64
N SER A 73 1.51 -11.57 -3.73
CA SER A 73 0.90 -11.62 -2.41
C SER A 73 1.94 -11.30 -1.33
N VAL A 74 2.10 -10.02 -1.00
CA VAL A 74 3.14 -9.58 -0.04
C VAL A 74 2.87 -10.12 1.39
N GLN A 75 1.62 -10.40 1.73
CA GLN A 75 1.23 -10.83 3.09
C GLN A 75 0.53 -12.20 3.11
N GLY A 76 0.43 -12.89 1.98
CA GLY A 76 -0.27 -14.17 1.87
C GLY A 76 0.61 -15.27 1.29
N GLY A 77 0.38 -16.51 1.72
CA GLY A 77 1.02 -17.71 1.14
C GLY A 77 0.49 -18.09 -0.24
N SER A 78 -0.56 -17.41 -0.72
CA SER A 78 -1.09 -17.64 -2.06
C SER A 78 -1.49 -16.32 -2.73
N TYR A 79 -1.16 -16.22 -4.02
CA TYR A 79 -1.54 -15.13 -4.90
C TYR A 79 -2.77 -15.55 -5.70
N GLN A 80 -3.89 -14.89 -5.43
CA GLN A 80 -5.18 -15.24 -6.04
C GLN A 80 -5.88 -14.02 -6.63
N SER A 81 -6.61 -14.25 -7.71
CA SER A 81 -7.55 -13.28 -8.28
C SER A 81 -8.73 -14.02 -8.88
N ASN A 82 -9.95 -13.49 -8.73
CA ASN A 82 -11.17 -14.10 -9.29
C ASN A 82 -11.33 -15.61 -9.00
N LYS A 83 -11.02 -16.02 -7.76
CA LYS A 83 -11.03 -17.43 -7.31
C LYS A 83 -10.04 -18.36 -8.03
N LEU A 84 -9.05 -17.82 -8.74
CA LEU A 84 -7.96 -18.61 -9.30
C LEU A 84 -6.69 -18.38 -8.50
N CYS A 85 -5.98 -19.47 -8.18
CA CYS A 85 -4.63 -19.43 -7.63
C CYS A 85 -3.62 -19.24 -8.78
N TYR A 86 -2.93 -18.10 -8.79
CA TYR A 86 -1.87 -17.77 -9.77
C TYR A 86 -0.48 -18.13 -9.26
N GLY A 87 -0.32 -18.26 -7.94
CA GLY A 87 0.94 -18.64 -7.34
C GLY A 87 0.76 -19.07 -5.89
N PHE A 88 1.62 -19.97 -5.44
CA PHE A 88 1.66 -20.49 -4.08
C PHE A 88 3.09 -20.36 -3.57
N LEU A 89 3.26 -19.77 -2.39
CA LEU A 89 4.56 -19.52 -1.80
C LEU A 89 4.91 -20.62 -0.81
N LEU A 90 6.04 -21.28 -1.09
CA LEU A 90 6.72 -22.16 -0.15
C LEU A 90 7.82 -21.32 0.51
N ASP A 91 7.81 -21.26 1.84
CA ASP A 91 8.71 -20.44 2.64
C ASP A 91 9.36 -21.32 3.72
N ARG A 92 10.19 -20.73 4.58
CA ARG A 92 10.96 -21.43 5.62
C ARG A 92 10.13 -22.36 6.53
N ASP A 93 8.87 -22.03 6.79
CA ASP A 93 8.03 -22.74 7.76
C ASP A 93 7.17 -23.83 7.10
N GLY A 94 7.50 -25.10 7.36
CA GLY A 94 6.64 -26.24 7.07
C GLY A 94 5.59 -26.51 8.17
N GLY A 95 4.49 -27.15 7.82
CA GLY A 95 3.53 -27.73 8.76
C GLY A 95 3.71 -29.24 8.97
N PRO A 96 2.96 -29.82 9.93
CA PRO A 96 2.82 -31.27 10.01
C PRO A 96 2.29 -31.82 8.69
N LEU A 97 2.93 -32.87 8.16
CA LEU A 97 2.64 -33.52 6.88
C LEU A 97 3.15 -32.79 5.63
N ASP A 98 3.87 -31.68 5.76
CA ASP A 98 4.59 -31.11 4.62
C ASP A 98 5.76 -32.03 4.24
N TYR A 99 5.96 -32.22 2.93
CA TYR A 99 7.00 -33.07 2.36
C TYR A 99 7.49 -32.45 1.06
N ILE A 100 8.81 -32.35 0.89
CA ILE A 100 9.43 -31.83 -0.33
C ILE A 100 10.59 -32.77 -0.67
N ASP A 101 10.60 -33.30 -1.89
CA ASP A 101 11.75 -33.96 -2.48
C ASP A 101 12.00 -33.46 -3.92
N ASP A 102 12.85 -34.16 -4.67
CA ASP A 102 13.23 -33.81 -6.03
C ASP A 102 12.03 -33.83 -7.03
N GLU A 103 10.90 -34.48 -6.69
CA GLU A 103 9.75 -34.70 -7.58
C GLU A 103 8.40 -34.26 -6.99
N ILE A 104 8.24 -34.35 -5.66
CA ILE A 104 6.97 -34.23 -4.97
C ILE A 104 7.05 -33.08 -3.97
N VAL A 105 6.06 -32.18 -4.07
CA VAL A 105 5.78 -31.16 -3.06
C VAL A 105 4.39 -31.43 -2.48
N ILE A 106 4.35 -31.76 -1.20
CA ILE A 106 3.15 -31.80 -0.36
C ILE A 106 3.28 -30.66 0.64
N THR A 107 2.30 -29.76 0.64
CA THR A 107 2.28 -28.65 1.58
C THR A 107 0.85 -28.35 2.02
N ARG A 108 0.69 -27.89 3.25
CA ARG A 108 -0.55 -27.33 3.75
C ARG A 108 -0.88 -25.97 3.12
N VAL A 109 -2.16 -25.61 3.16
CA VAL A 109 -2.58 -24.25 2.83
C VAL A 109 -2.18 -23.28 3.95
N GLY A 110 -1.22 -22.40 3.66
CA GLY A 110 -0.78 -21.35 4.59
C GLY A 110 -1.80 -20.22 4.77
N GLY A 111 -1.70 -19.49 5.89
CA GLY A 111 -2.62 -18.41 6.26
C GLY A 111 -3.00 -18.43 7.75
N ASP A 112 -3.54 -17.32 8.25
CA ASP A 112 -3.98 -17.16 9.67
C ASP A 112 -2.94 -17.65 10.69
N CYS A 113 -1.67 -17.30 10.50
CA CYS A 113 -0.59 -17.61 11.43
C CYS A 113 -0.23 -16.38 12.29
N LYS A 114 0.25 -16.62 13.51
CA LYS A 114 0.79 -15.61 14.43
C LYS A 114 2.13 -16.09 14.95
N LEU A 115 3.03 -15.15 15.21
CA LEU A 115 4.27 -15.46 15.91
C LEU A 115 3.94 -15.85 17.36
N ASP A 116 4.54 -16.93 17.85
CA ASP A 116 4.55 -17.25 19.27
C ASP A 116 5.63 -16.44 20.01
N ALA A 117 5.75 -16.68 21.33
CA ALA A 117 6.70 -15.96 22.18
C ALA A 117 8.17 -16.21 21.79
N ASP A 118 8.45 -17.32 21.10
CA ASP A 118 9.78 -17.72 20.66
C ASP A 118 10.08 -17.25 19.23
N GLY A 119 9.14 -16.54 18.60
CA GLY A 119 9.27 -16.00 17.24
C GLY A 119 8.99 -17.04 16.15
N ASN A 120 8.39 -18.19 16.47
CA ASN A 120 7.99 -19.18 15.48
C ASN A 120 6.60 -18.88 14.94
N LEU A 121 6.40 -19.11 13.64
CA LEU A 121 5.11 -18.88 13.00
C LEU A 121 4.14 -20.04 13.31
N LYS A 122 3.13 -19.78 14.15
CA LYS A 122 2.15 -20.80 14.54
C LYS A 122 0.78 -20.52 13.93
N GLN A 123 0.14 -21.53 13.38
CA GLN A 123 -1.22 -21.41 12.86
C GLN A 123 -2.20 -21.08 14.00
N HIS A 124 -2.91 -19.96 13.87
CA HIS A 124 -3.90 -19.49 14.83
C HIS A 124 -5.31 -20.00 14.49
N LYS A 125 -5.64 -20.10 13.19
CA LYS A 125 -6.91 -20.66 12.72
C LYS A 125 -6.64 -21.61 11.54
N ASN A 126 -7.28 -22.78 11.57
CA ASN A 126 -7.24 -23.70 10.44
C ASN A 126 -8.03 -23.12 9.25
N GLN A 127 -7.57 -23.42 8.03
CA GLN A 127 -8.27 -23.06 6.82
C GLN A 127 -9.41 -24.07 6.59
N ASP A 128 -10.57 -23.59 6.18
CA ASP A 128 -11.75 -24.42 5.90
C ASP A 128 -12.21 -24.28 4.44
N GLU A 129 -13.20 -25.07 4.05
CA GLU A 129 -13.72 -25.10 2.68
C GLU A 129 -14.29 -23.76 2.19
N SER A 130 -14.72 -22.90 3.12
CA SER A 130 -15.25 -21.57 2.82
C SER A 130 -14.16 -20.50 2.72
N THR A 131 -12.91 -20.86 3.05
CA THR A 131 -11.82 -19.91 3.05
C THR A 131 -11.36 -19.65 1.62
N ARG A 132 -11.21 -18.36 1.26
CA ARG A 132 -10.88 -17.93 -0.12
C ARG A 132 -9.71 -18.68 -0.75
N VAL A 133 -8.68 -18.98 0.05
CA VAL A 133 -7.49 -19.69 -0.44
C VAL A 133 -7.81 -21.12 -0.82
N VAL A 134 -8.52 -21.81 0.05
CA VAL A 134 -8.98 -23.18 -0.16
C VAL A 134 -9.98 -23.23 -1.31
N GLU A 135 -10.92 -22.29 -1.38
CA GLU A 135 -11.86 -22.14 -2.50
C GLU A 135 -11.10 -22.00 -3.84
N SER A 136 -10.08 -21.15 -3.89
CA SER A 136 -9.29 -20.93 -5.12
C SER A 136 -8.44 -22.14 -5.58
N LEU A 137 -8.16 -23.06 -4.66
CA LEU A 137 -7.45 -24.32 -4.92
C LEU A 137 -8.41 -25.49 -5.16
N ARG A 138 -9.67 -25.38 -4.71
CA ARG A 138 -10.69 -26.43 -4.78
C ARG A 138 -11.69 -26.29 -5.92
N GLU A 139 -11.66 -25.19 -6.66
CA GLU A 139 -12.39 -25.07 -7.93
C GLU A 139 -11.94 -26.19 -8.91
N SER A 140 -12.61 -27.35 -8.82
CA SER A 140 -12.89 -28.40 -9.83
C SER A 140 -11.84 -28.90 -10.87
N TRP A 141 -11.42 -30.19 -10.81
CA TRP A 141 -10.72 -31.08 -11.80
C TRP A 141 -11.59 -31.90 -12.75
N MET A 142 -11.36 -32.00 -14.05
CA MET A 142 -12.50 -32.09 -14.96
C MET A 142 -12.14 -33.07 -16.13
N CYS A 143 -13.06 -33.77 -16.84
CA CYS A 143 -12.66 -34.81 -17.86
C CYS A 143 -11.67 -34.25 -18.90
N LEU A 144 -10.59 -34.98 -19.30
CA LEU A 144 -9.46 -34.44 -20.09
C LEU A 144 -9.32 -35.00 -21.53
N GLN A 145 -10.35 -35.68 -22.06
CA GLN A 145 -10.43 -36.21 -23.43
C GLN A 145 -11.44 -35.45 -24.32
N ALA A 146 -10.99 -34.95 -25.47
CA ALA A 146 -11.75 -34.01 -26.30
C ALA A 146 -13.08 -34.54 -26.88
N GLY A 147 -13.29 -35.87 -26.92
CA GLY A 147 -14.54 -36.49 -27.38
C GLY A 147 -15.59 -36.77 -26.28
N CYS A 148 -15.32 -36.41 -25.02
CA CYS A 148 -16.13 -36.72 -23.83
C CYS A 148 -17.22 -35.64 -23.60
N GLU A 149 -18.51 -35.99 -23.48
CA GLU A 149 -19.60 -35.01 -23.17
C GLU A 149 -19.48 -34.37 -21.78
N ARG A 150 -18.69 -34.97 -20.90
CA ARG A 150 -18.35 -34.42 -19.58
C ARG A 150 -16.91 -33.93 -19.52
N PHE A 151 -16.26 -33.76 -20.69
CA PHE A 151 -14.97 -33.08 -20.82
C PHE A 151 -15.04 -31.82 -19.98
N TRP A 152 -14.15 -31.80 -19.04
CA TRP A 152 -13.96 -30.75 -18.09
C TRP A 152 -15.11 -30.53 -17.08
N THR A 153 -15.73 -31.60 -16.57
CA THR A 153 -16.69 -31.51 -15.44
C THR A 153 -16.52 -32.59 -14.39
N LEU A 154 -17.18 -32.39 -13.25
CA LEU A 154 -17.14 -33.29 -12.13
C LEU A 154 -18.54 -33.72 -11.68
N LYS A 155 -18.61 -34.46 -10.58
CA LYS A 155 -19.75 -35.33 -10.29
C LYS A 155 -20.99 -34.70 -9.66
N SER A 156 -20.96 -33.54 -8.98
CA SER A 156 -22.23 -32.79 -8.81
C SER A 156 -22.69 -32.11 -10.12
N GLY A 157 -21.90 -32.24 -11.18
CA GLY A 157 -21.26 -31.11 -11.86
C GLY A 157 -19.83 -30.83 -11.32
N SER A 158 -19.58 -31.12 -10.03
CA SER A 158 -18.40 -30.72 -9.21
C SER A 158 -17.59 -31.86 -8.51
N THR A 159 -16.33 -31.53 -8.15
CA THR A 159 -15.06 -32.33 -7.92
C THR A 159 -15.00 -33.32 -6.78
N PRO A 160 -14.08 -34.32 -6.80
CA PRO A 160 -13.70 -35.03 -5.57
C PRO A 160 -13.10 -34.10 -4.50
N SER A 161 -13.43 -34.44 -3.25
CA SER A 161 -12.94 -33.84 -2.01
C SER A 161 -11.79 -34.61 -1.35
N ASN A 162 -11.38 -35.75 -1.90
CA ASN A 162 -10.14 -36.46 -1.56
C ASN A 162 -9.56 -37.14 -2.82
N LEU A 163 -8.28 -36.87 -3.10
CA LEU A 163 -7.53 -37.42 -4.21
C LEU A 163 -6.56 -38.49 -3.67
N ALA A 164 -6.80 -39.76 -3.98
CA ALA A 164 -5.76 -40.78 -3.84
C ALA A 164 -4.94 -40.73 -5.13
N TYR A 165 -3.71 -40.23 -5.03
CA TYR A 165 -2.78 -40.26 -6.16
C TYR A 165 -2.57 -41.71 -6.61
N ASN A 166 -2.54 -41.92 -7.92
CA ASN A 166 -2.31 -43.25 -8.49
C ASN A 166 -0.92 -43.74 -8.02
N ALA A 167 -0.81 -44.96 -7.50
CA ALA A 167 0.47 -45.51 -7.04
C ALA A 167 1.53 -45.47 -8.16
N VAL A 168 1.14 -45.72 -9.42
CA VAL A 168 2.03 -45.59 -10.59
C VAL A 168 2.48 -44.15 -10.80
N PHE A 169 1.63 -43.15 -10.51
CA PHE A 169 2.02 -41.73 -10.57
C PHE A 169 2.97 -41.37 -9.42
N LEU A 170 2.71 -41.86 -8.21
CA LEU A 170 3.60 -41.68 -7.05
C LEU A 170 4.94 -42.41 -7.21
N ASP A 171 4.95 -43.52 -7.94
CA ASP A 171 6.12 -44.34 -8.24
C ASP A 171 6.74 -43.97 -9.60
N SER A 172 6.14 -43.05 -10.36
CA SER A 172 6.62 -42.61 -11.67
C SER A 172 7.82 -41.70 -11.49
N ARG A 173 8.99 -42.33 -11.40
CA ARG A 173 10.28 -41.66 -11.53
C ARG A 173 10.58 -41.45 -13.01
N GLU A 174 9.99 -40.44 -13.64
CA GLU A 174 10.54 -39.97 -14.91
C GLU A 174 11.87 -39.29 -14.59
N LYS A 175 12.95 -39.73 -15.24
CA LYS A 175 14.22 -39.02 -15.12
C LYS A 175 13.97 -37.58 -15.51
N SER A 176 14.49 -36.65 -14.72
CA SER A 176 14.50 -35.23 -15.09
C SER A 176 14.98 -35.12 -16.53
N ASP A 177 14.06 -34.74 -17.41
CA ASP A 177 14.40 -34.45 -18.79
C ASP A 177 14.91 -33.01 -18.80
N ASP A 178 16.22 -32.85 -18.89
CA ASP A 178 16.89 -31.55 -18.96
C ASP A 178 16.35 -30.68 -20.12
N GLN A 179 15.66 -31.28 -21.10
CA GLN A 179 14.99 -30.58 -22.20
C GLN A 179 13.63 -29.98 -21.80
N ILE A 180 13.01 -30.43 -20.71
CA ILE A 180 11.77 -29.83 -20.18
C ILE A 180 12.14 -28.53 -19.47
N GLN A 181 12.07 -27.45 -20.23
CA GLN A 181 12.21 -26.09 -19.72
C GLN A 181 10.82 -25.45 -19.58
N PRO A 182 10.59 -24.58 -18.57
CA PRO A 182 9.40 -23.75 -18.54
C PRO A 182 9.25 -23.00 -19.87
N LYS A 183 8.02 -22.91 -20.40
CA LYS A 183 7.73 -22.20 -21.67
C LYS A 183 8.06 -20.70 -21.61
N PHE A 184 8.35 -20.17 -20.43
CA PHE A 184 8.63 -18.77 -20.15
C PHE A 184 9.83 -18.67 -19.22
N SER A 185 10.66 -17.64 -19.40
CA SER A 185 11.81 -17.41 -18.51
C SER A 185 11.33 -17.12 -17.09
N LEU A 186 11.88 -17.80 -16.08
CA LEU A 186 11.61 -17.51 -14.66
C LEU A 186 12.07 -16.10 -14.26
N VAL A 187 13.02 -15.53 -15.00
CA VAL A 187 13.50 -14.15 -14.85
C VAL A 187 13.34 -13.44 -16.20
N PRO A 188 12.18 -12.82 -16.47
CA PRO A 188 11.99 -12.06 -17.69
C PRO A 188 12.99 -10.90 -17.79
N ASN A 189 13.54 -10.66 -18.98
CA ASN A 189 14.48 -9.56 -19.20
C ASN A 189 13.75 -8.23 -19.40
N LEU A 190 13.14 -7.75 -18.32
CA LEU A 190 12.37 -6.51 -18.34
C LEU A 190 13.23 -5.32 -18.82
N LEU A 191 14.53 -5.31 -18.55
CA LEU A 191 15.42 -4.22 -18.97
C LEU A 191 15.55 -4.13 -20.50
N ALA A 192 15.63 -5.26 -21.19
CA ALA A 192 15.63 -5.28 -22.66
C ALA A 192 14.29 -4.78 -23.20
N ASP A 193 13.17 -5.29 -22.68
CA ASP A 193 11.83 -4.90 -23.11
C ASP A 193 11.57 -3.38 -22.95
N LEU A 194 12.06 -2.79 -21.85
CA LEU A 194 11.92 -1.36 -21.58
C LEU A 194 12.71 -0.48 -22.56
N SER A 195 13.81 -0.99 -23.12
CA SER A 195 14.69 -0.24 -24.02
C SER A 195 14.12 -0.02 -25.42
N GLU A 196 13.08 -0.78 -25.79
CA GLU A 196 12.44 -0.71 -27.10
C GLU A 196 11.50 0.50 -27.26
N TYR A 197 11.03 1.12 -26.17
CA TYR A 197 10.06 2.21 -26.20
C TYR A 197 10.60 3.49 -25.53
N PRO A 198 10.53 4.68 -26.18
CA PRO A 198 11.12 5.91 -25.64
C PRO A 198 10.44 6.47 -24.37
N ASP A 199 9.17 6.13 -24.12
CA ASP A 199 8.35 6.65 -23.01
C ASP A 199 7.97 5.58 -21.97
N THR A 200 8.62 4.41 -22.00
CA THR A 200 8.33 3.32 -21.04
C THR A 200 8.53 3.72 -19.59
N SER A 201 9.35 4.74 -19.30
CA SER A 201 9.72 5.13 -17.94
C SER A 201 8.54 5.59 -17.07
N THR A 202 7.44 6.03 -17.69
CA THR A 202 6.19 6.43 -17.01
C THR A 202 5.07 5.39 -17.13
N HIS A 203 5.28 4.29 -17.86
CA HIS A 203 4.30 3.23 -18.02
C HIS A 203 4.25 2.30 -16.81
N ARG A 204 3.11 1.65 -16.61
CA ARG A 204 2.85 0.74 -15.48
C ARG A 204 3.94 -0.33 -15.27
N VAL A 205 4.53 -0.80 -16.37
CA VAL A 205 5.57 -1.84 -16.34
C VAL A 205 6.88 -1.33 -15.72
N ALA A 206 7.25 -0.07 -15.94
CA ALA A 206 8.48 0.51 -15.40
C ALA A 206 8.39 0.87 -13.91
N TRP A 207 7.21 0.80 -13.30
CA TRP A 207 7.09 0.92 -11.85
C TRP A 207 7.67 -0.27 -11.10
N ARG A 208 7.72 -1.41 -11.79
CA ARG A 208 8.09 -2.69 -11.22
C ARG A 208 9.55 -2.66 -10.80
N GLY A 209 9.86 -3.60 -9.92
CA GLY A 209 11.22 -3.96 -9.69
C GLY A 209 11.85 -4.64 -10.91
N VAL A 210 13.15 -4.85 -10.83
CA VAL A 210 13.94 -5.61 -11.81
C VAL A 210 14.79 -6.62 -11.06
N VAL A 211 15.20 -7.69 -11.75
CA VAL A 211 16.26 -8.57 -11.23
C VAL A 211 17.60 -7.97 -11.64
N CYS A 212 18.51 -7.83 -10.68
CA CYS A 212 19.84 -7.29 -10.90
C CYS A 212 20.62 -8.16 -11.87
N PRO A 213 21.09 -7.65 -13.02
CA PRO A 213 21.83 -8.45 -13.99
C PRO A 213 23.25 -8.84 -13.54
N LYS A 214 23.68 -8.38 -12.36
CA LYS A 214 25.02 -8.67 -11.80
C LYS A 214 25.02 -9.66 -10.64
N CYS A 215 23.92 -9.71 -9.88
CA CYS A 215 23.87 -10.50 -8.65
C CYS A 215 22.51 -11.16 -8.43
N ASP A 216 21.60 -11.09 -9.40
CA ASP A 216 20.30 -11.77 -9.39
C ASP A 216 19.34 -11.36 -8.26
N LYS A 217 19.65 -10.27 -7.57
CA LYS A 217 18.78 -9.67 -6.55
C LYS A 217 17.55 -9.02 -7.18
N CYS A 218 16.36 -9.31 -6.65
CA CYS A 218 15.13 -8.56 -6.93
C CYS A 218 15.21 -7.17 -6.28
N ILE A 219 15.08 -6.13 -7.10
CA ILE A 219 15.24 -4.73 -6.70
C ILE A 219 13.93 -4.00 -6.98
N SER A 220 13.35 -3.31 -6.00
CA SER A 220 12.21 -2.41 -6.23
C SER A 220 12.64 -1.07 -6.83
N ARG A 221 11.79 -0.45 -7.68
CA ARG A 221 12.02 0.95 -8.09
C ARG A 221 11.62 1.89 -6.96
N THR A 222 12.58 2.41 -6.20
CA THR A 222 12.36 3.40 -5.14
C THR A 222 12.63 4.83 -5.60
N ARG A 223 13.49 5.04 -6.60
CA ARG A 223 13.91 6.36 -7.08
C ARG A 223 13.14 6.76 -8.34
N TRP A 224 12.88 8.07 -8.49
CA TRP A 224 12.10 8.63 -9.61
C TRP A 224 12.52 8.12 -10.99
N ASN A 225 13.82 8.08 -11.29
CA ASN A 225 14.35 7.76 -12.62
C ASN A 225 15.36 6.61 -12.64
N ARG A 226 15.49 5.82 -11.57
CA ARG A 226 16.53 4.79 -11.51
C ARG A 226 16.20 3.58 -10.64
N TRP A 227 16.84 2.46 -10.96
CA TRP A 227 16.99 1.30 -10.07
C TRP A 227 18.39 1.28 -9.47
N VAL A 228 18.49 0.90 -8.20
CA VAL A 228 19.76 0.80 -7.47
C VAL A 228 19.74 -0.52 -6.69
N CYS A 229 20.73 -1.39 -6.92
CA CYS A 229 20.73 -2.75 -6.35
C CYS A 229 20.81 -2.77 -4.82
N ASN A 230 21.68 -1.92 -4.27
CA ASN A 230 21.83 -1.71 -2.84
C ASN A 230 21.73 -0.21 -2.61
N ASP A 231 20.50 0.31 -2.51
CA ASP A 231 20.29 1.72 -2.19
C ASP A 231 20.59 1.92 -0.70
N PRO A 232 21.61 2.73 -0.32
CA PRO A 232 21.98 2.91 1.08
C PRO A 232 20.84 3.46 1.94
N SER A 233 19.85 4.12 1.34
CA SER A 233 18.65 4.59 2.03
C SER A 233 17.72 3.49 2.49
N ASP A 234 17.79 2.31 1.88
CA ASP A 234 16.89 1.20 2.16
C ASP A 234 17.40 0.38 3.37
N ASN A 235 18.65 0.63 3.81
CA ASN A 235 19.31 -0.01 4.95
C ASN A 235 18.93 0.54 6.33
N ASN A 236 17.91 1.40 6.43
CA ASN A 236 17.43 1.91 7.73
C ASN A 236 16.67 0.87 8.58
N ASN A 237 16.60 -0.40 8.14
CA ASN A 237 15.99 -1.49 8.89
C ASN A 237 17.04 -2.43 9.49
N ASN A 238 16.99 -2.53 10.83
CA ASN A 238 17.83 -3.33 11.73
C ASN A 238 17.72 -4.86 11.53
N ASN A 239 17.77 -5.38 10.30
CA ASN A 239 17.90 -6.82 10.07
C ASN A 239 19.37 -7.18 9.86
N ASN A 240 20.09 -7.30 10.99
CA ASN A 240 21.50 -7.75 11.07
C ASN A 240 21.74 -9.22 10.63
N ASN A 241 20.81 -9.85 9.91
CA ASN A 241 20.91 -11.25 9.48
C ASN A 241 21.18 -11.45 7.98
N SER A 242 21.41 -10.38 7.19
CA SER A 242 21.93 -10.57 5.83
C SER A 242 23.41 -10.91 5.91
N GLN A 243 23.75 -12.19 5.69
CA GLN A 243 25.15 -12.66 5.63
C GLN A 243 25.94 -12.15 4.42
N ASN A 244 25.43 -11.18 3.65
CA ASN A 244 26.20 -10.48 2.63
C ASN A 244 25.93 -8.97 2.68
N PRO A 245 26.83 -8.16 3.27
CA PRO A 245 26.76 -6.72 3.09
C PRO A 245 26.86 -6.42 1.59
N GLY A 246 25.79 -5.86 1.02
CA GLY A 246 25.61 -5.71 -0.42
C GLY A 246 26.75 -4.95 -1.10
N THR A 247 27.65 -5.67 -1.77
CA THR A 247 28.78 -5.10 -2.53
C THR A 247 28.41 -4.72 -3.97
N CYS A 248 27.23 -5.16 -4.45
CA CYS A 248 26.79 -4.87 -5.81
C CYS A 248 26.43 -3.38 -5.96
N GLN A 249 27.22 -2.66 -6.76
CA GLN A 249 27.04 -1.24 -7.08
C GLN A 249 26.22 -1.01 -8.36
N TRP A 250 25.51 -2.03 -8.85
CA TRP A 250 24.73 -1.87 -10.06
C TRP A 250 23.59 -0.87 -9.85
N ALA A 251 23.48 0.07 -10.79
CA ALA A 251 22.38 0.99 -10.91
C ALA A 251 22.10 1.24 -12.39
N MET A 252 20.84 1.52 -12.72
CA MET A 252 20.44 1.88 -14.06
C MET A 252 19.52 3.09 -14.01
N THR A 253 19.91 4.15 -14.70
CA THR A 253 19.11 5.36 -14.88
C THR A 253 18.30 5.22 -16.16
N MET A 254 17.00 5.47 -16.05
CA MET A 254 16.08 5.57 -17.18
C MET A 254 16.13 6.97 -17.76
N SER A 255 15.99 7.06 -19.09
CA SER A 255 15.66 8.32 -19.71
C SER A 255 14.25 8.76 -19.29
N MET A 256 14.13 10.01 -18.83
CA MET A 256 12.85 10.64 -18.50
C MET A 256 12.58 11.69 -19.57
N PRO A 257 11.81 11.38 -20.63
CA PRO A 257 11.49 12.37 -21.65
C PRO A 257 10.65 13.50 -21.02
N VAL A 258 10.92 14.74 -21.45
CA VAL A 258 10.07 15.88 -21.08
C VAL A 258 8.78 15.79 -21.89
N PHE A 259 7.67 15.56 -21.20
CA PHE A 259 6.36 15.50 -21.80
C PHE A 259 5.84 16.91 -22.06
N SER A 260 5.34 17.13 -23.28
CA SER A 260 4.50 18.29 -23.55
C SER A 260 3.22 18.19 -22.72
N ILE A 261 2.67 19.33 -22.30
CA ILE A 261 1.36 19.32 -21.64
C ILE A 261 0.27 18.67 -22.52
N ARG A 262 0.38 18.81 -23.85
CA ARG A 262 -0.57 18.21 -24.78
C ARG A 262 -0.57 16.68 -24.73
N SER A 263 0.60 16.06 -24.57
CA SER A 263 0.77 14.59 -24.59
C SER A 263 0.29 13.89 -23.33
N VAL A 264 0.00 14.64 -22.26
CA VAL A 264 -0.46 14.07 -20.98
C VAL A 264 -1.93 14.36 -20.68
N LEU A 265 -2.60 15.13 -21.54
CA LEU A 265 -4.02 15.45 -21.43
C LEU A 265 -4.85 14.59 -22.40
N ALA A 266 -5.92 13.99 -21.91
CA ALA A 266 -6.84 13.19 -22.70
C ALA A 266 -7.71 14.04 -23.65
N ASP A 267 -8.08 15.23 -23.22
CA ASP A 267 -8.96 16.13 -23.98
C ASP A 267 -8.25 16.77 -25.18
N HIS A 268 -9.04 17.17 -26.19
CA HIS A 268 -8.52 17.83 -27.38
C HIS A 268 -8.09 19.30 -27.13
N GLU A 269 -8.54 19.91 -26.03
CA GLU A 269 -8.27 21.30 -25.67
C GLU A 269 -7.47 21.41 -24.36
N ILE A 270 -6.42 22.24 -24.37
CA ILE A 270 -5.66 22.58 -23.16
C ILE A 270 -6.40 23.70 -22.42
N GLY A 271 -7.18 23.29 -21.42
CA GLY A 271 -8.01 24.19 -20.61
C GLY A 271 -9.26 24.63 -21.36
N VAL A 272 -10.40 24.60 -20.68
CA VAL A 272 -11.68 25.08 -21.23
C VAL A 272 -11.99 26.48 -20.69
N THR A 273 -12.68 27.28 -21.50
CA THR A 273 -13.12 28.63 -21.11
C THR A 273 -14.07 28.60 -19.91
N LYS A 274 -14.84 27.51 -19.77
CA LYS A 274 -15.75 27.25 -18.64
C LYS A 274 -15.85 25.74 -18.43
N ARG A 275 -15.63 25.26 -17.20
CA ARG A 275 -15.79 23.83 -16.86
C ARG A 275 -17.21 23.59 -16.37
N GLY A 276 -17.81 22.47 -16.80
CA GLY A 276 -19.04 21.98 -16.20
C GLY A 276 -18.82 21.72 -14.72
N ILE A 277 -19.76 22.14 -13.88
CA ILE A 277 -19.74 21.75 -12.47
C ILE A 277 -20.34 20.36 -12.42
N ARG A 278 -19.66 19.44 -11.74
CA ARG A 278 -20.25 18.14 -11.43
C ARG A 278 -21.34 18.33 -10.37
N THR A 279 -22.54 18.68 -10.83
CA THR A 279 -23.74 18.80 -10.00
C THR A 279 -24.55 17.53 -10.17
N ASP A 280 -24.63 16.74 -9.12
CA ASP A 280 -25.69 15.74 -8.99
C ASP A 280 -26.88 16.44 -8.31
N LYS A 281 -28.07 16.36 -8.93
CA LYS A 281 -29.29 16.98 -8.37
C LYS A 281 -29.63 16.39 -7.01
N ASP A 282 -29.21 15.14 -6.77
CA ASP A 282 -29.42 14.42 -5.53
C ASP A 282 -28.20 14.48 -4.59
N ALA A 283 -27.17 15.28 -4.92
CA ALA A 283 -26.02 15.46 -4.04
C ALA A 283 -26.44 16.13 -2.72
N LEU A 284 -25.99 15.53 -1.61
CA LEU A 284 -26.13 16.06 -0.25
C LEU A 284 -25.52 17.46 -0.10
N ILE A 285 -24.45 17.76 -0.85
CA ILE A 285 -23.72 19.03 -0.77
C ILE A 285 -23.80 19.72 -2.12
N GLN A 286 -24.57 20.80 -2.19
CA GLN A 286 -24.70 21.60 -3.41
C GLN A 286 -23.61 22.69 -3.46
N PRO A 287 -22.76 22.71 -4.51
CA PRO A 287 -21.68 23.68 -4.60
C PRO A 287 -22.15 25.08 -5.01
N LYS A 288 -21.47 26.10 -4.50
CA LYS A 288 -21.59 27.49 -4.95
C LYS A 288 -20.50 27.79 -5.98
N CYS A 289 -20.84 28.43 -7.09
CA CYS A 289 -19.87 28.77 -8.14
C CYS A 289 -19.72 30.28 -8.29
N PHE A 290 -18.47 30.73 -8.38
CA PHE A 290 -18.08 32.11 -8.64
C PHE A 290 -17.05 32.16 -9.77
N PHE A 291 -17.03 33.24 -10.53
CA PHE A 291 -16.09 33.41 -11.64
C PHE A 291 -15.24 34.66 -11.42
N THR A 292 -13.94 34.48 -11.58
CA THR A 292 -12.97 35.56 -11.72
C THR A 292 -12.45 35.55 -13.16
N LYS A 293 -11.74 36.60 -13.57
CA LYS A 293 -11.01 36.62 -14.84
C LYS A 293 -10.08 35.41 -15.03
N PRO A 294 -9.27 34.98 -14.02
CA PRO A 294 -8.35 33.82 -14.13
C PRO A 294 -8.95 32.44 -13.80
N TYR A 295 -9.97 32.38 -12.94
CA TYR A 295 -10.47 31.13 -12.36
C TYR A 295 -11.99 31.04 -12.30
N GLN A 296 -12.51 29.84 -12.55
CA GLN A 296 -13.80 29.40 -12.02
C GLN A 296 -13.57 28.83 -10.62
N ILE A 297 -14.31 29.31 -9.62
CA ILE A 297 -14.14 28.95 -8.20
C ILE A 297 -15.42 28.24 -7.73
N VAL A 298 -15.30 26.97 -7.36
CA VAL A 298 -16.40 26.14 -6.88
C VAL A 298 -16.19 25.85 -5.40
N THR A 299 -17.14 26.22 -4.55
CA THR A 299 -17.07 26.04 -3.09
C THR A 299 -18.11 25.04 -2.62
N TYR A 300 -17.66 24.00 -1.93
CA TYR A 300 -18.46 23.02 -1.21
C TYR A 300 -18.43 23.37 0.28
N ASP A 301 -19.56 23.78 0.79
CA ASP A 301 -19.73 24.24 2.18
C ASP A 301 -20.22 23.06 3.03
N LEU A 302 -19.46 22.70 4.07
CA LEU A 302 -19.80 21.62 5.01
C LEU A 302 -20.21 22.19 6.39
N GLY A 303 -20.64 23.45 6.46
CA GLY A 303 -21.04 24.11 7.70
C GLY A 303 -19.89 24.23 8.68
N ASP A 304 -20.13 23.92 9.96
CA ASP A 304 -19.15 24.05 11.05
C ASP A 304 -17.92 23.12 10.89
N ILE A 305 -18.00 22.12 9.99
CA ILE A 305 -16.88 21.22 9.72
C ILE A 305 -15.78 21.93 8.92
N GLY A 306 -16.18 22.78 7.97
CA GLY A 306 -15.26 23.42 7.05
C GLY A 306 -15.80 23.55 5.63
N LYS A 307 -14.88 23.76 4.68
CA LYS A 307 -15.21 23.92 3.26
C LYS A 307 -14.11 23.38 2.35
N ILE A 308 -14.48 23.04 1.13
CA ILE A 308 -13.57 22.64 0.05
C ILE A 308 -13.77 23.62 -1.11
N VAL A 309 -12.69 24.24 -1.58
CA VAL A 309 -12.72 25.24 -2.65
C VAL A 309 -11.86 24.76 -3.81
N HIS A 310 -12.47 24.56 -4.98
CA HIS A 310 -11.80 24.16 -6.21
C HIS A 310 -11.67 25.35 -7.16
N PHE A 311 -10.43 25.74 -7.44
CA PHE A 311 -10.06 26.75 -8.41
C PHE A 311 -9.72 26.07 -9.74
N SER A 312 -10.59 26.22 -10.72
CA SER A 312 -10.37 25.74 -12.08
C SER A 312 -9.70 26.82 -12.93
N ALA A 313 -8.46 26.58 -13.36
CA ALA A 313 -7.70 27.55 -14.14
C ALA A 313 -8.19 27.62 -15.60
N ASN A 314 -8.29 28.84 -16.13
CA ASN A 314 -8.59 29.04 -17.54
C ASN A 314 -7.34 29.06 -18.43
N ARG A 315 -7.55 29.04 -19.74
CA ARG A 315 -6.47 28.98 -20.74
C ARG A 315 -5.47 30.14 -20.65
N SER A 316 -5.90 31.35 -20.29
CA SER A 316 -4.97 32.48 -20.12
C SER A 316 -4.05 32.28 -18.92
N THR A 317 -4.60 31.84 -17.78
CA THR A 317 -3.85 31.54 -16.57
C THR A 317 -2.81 30.46 -16.81
N LEU A 318 -3.16 29.39 -17.54
CA LEU A 318 -2.24 28.29 -17.87
C LEU A 318 -0.99 28.75 -18.64
N LYS A 319 -1.15 29.74 -19.55
CA LYS A 319 -0.13 30.18 -20.51
C LYS A 319 0.71 31.37 -20.04
N ARG A 320 0.38 31.97 -18.90
CA ARG A 320 1.14 33.11 -18.38
C ARG A 320 2.61 32.75 -18.14
N LEU A 321 3.45 33.77 -18.12
CA LEU A 321 4.84 33.65 -17.67
C LEU A 321 4.84 33.10 -16.24
N ASN A 322 5.71 32.14 -15.92
CA ASN A 322 5.70 31.39 -14.66
C ASN A 322 4.34 30.70 -14.37
N GLY A 323 3.53 30.49 -15.41
CA GLY A 323 2.23 29.84 -15.37
C GLY A 323 2.32 28.31 -15.22
N PRO A 324 1.19 27.63 -14.96
CA PRO A 324 1.13 26.18 -14.86
C PRO A 324 1.81 25.41 -16.01
N ASN A 325 1.71 25.87 -17.26
CA ASN A 325 2.35 25.19 -18.40
C ASN A 325 3.88 25.16 -18.26
N GLU A 326 4.46 26.30 -17.91
CA GLU A 326 5.90 26.45 -17.74
C GLU A 326 6.38 25.71 -16.50
N LEU A 327 5.65 25.83 -15.40
CA LEU A 327 5.95 25.13 -14.15
C LEU A 327 5.95 23.60 -14.35
N PHE A 328 4.98 23.05 -15.07
CA PHE A 328 4.94 21.62 -15.40
C PHE A 328 6.14 21.18 -16.24
N LYS A 329 6.60 22.03 -17.18
CA LYS A 329 7.82 21.74 -17.96
C LYS A 329 9.04 21.71 -17.02
N ARG A 330 9.24 22.75 -16.22
CA ARG A 330 10.41 22.91 -15.34
C ARG A 330 10.50 21.82 -14.27
N LEU A 331 9.37 21.40 -13.69
CA LEU A 331 9.32 20.29 -12.72
C LEU A 331 9.85 18.96 -13.28
N GLN A 332 9.81 18.76 -14.61
CA GLN A 332 10.37 17.57 -15.26
C GLN A 332 11.89 17.67 -15.49
N GLU A 333 12.42 18.90 -15.54
CA GLU A 333 13.83 19.18 -15.84
C GLU A 333 14.69 19.25 -14.57
N VAL A 334 14.09 19.47 -13.40
CA VAL A 334 14.75 19.53 -12.11
C VAL A 334 14.69 18.21 -11.35
N ASP A 335 15.79 17.81 -10.70
CA ASP A 335 15.77 16.67 -9.77
C ASP A 335 15.22 17.10 -8.42
N LEU A 336 13.94 16.85 -8.21
CA LEU A 336 13.27 17.09 -6.93
C LEU A 336 13.76 16.14 -5.82
N GLY A 337 14.34 14.99 -6.19
CA GLY A 337 14.63 13.89 -5.26
C GLY A 337 13.40 13.07 -4.90
N LEU A 338 12.44 12.93 -5.82
CA LEU A 338 11.22 12.13 -5.65
C LEU A 338 11.52 10.64 -5.41
N ARG A 339 10.87 10.05 -4.39
CA ARG A 339 11.08 8.64 -4.00
C ARG A 339 9.79 7.93 -3.59
N ARG A 340 9.75 6.62 -3.75
CA ARG A 340 8.73 5.76 -3.13
C ARG A 340 9.23 5.34 -1.76
N TYR A 341 8.35 5.40 -0.77
CA TYR A 341 8.70 5.16 0.62
C TYR A 341 7.97 3.94 1.16
N PRO A 342 8.51 3.25 2.17
CA PRO A 342 7.81 2.18 2.86
C PRO A 342 6.57 2.71 3.60
N VAL A 343 5.42 2.07 3.39
CA VAL A 343 4.17 2.33 4.11
C VAL A 343 4.23 1.59 5.45
N LYS A 344 4.35 2.32 6.54
CA LYS A 344 4.34 1.74 7.90
C LYS A 344 2.92 1.32 8.26
N GLY A 345 2.70 0.09 8.73
CA GLY A 345 1.48 -0.20 9.49
C GLY A 345 0.89 -1.61 9.60
N GLN A 346 1.31 -2.66 8.88
CA GLN A 346 0.59 -3.97 9.01
C GLN A 346 1.42 -5.27 8.93
N SER A 347 2.73 -5.26 8.69
CA SER A 347 3.56 -6.50 8.71
C SER A 347 5.06 -6.21 8.76
N ALA A 348 5.87 -7.24 9.03
CA ALA A 348 7.33 -7.21 8.96
C ALA A 348 7.89 -6.95 7.55
N ASP A 349 7.10 -7.20 6.49
CA ASP A 349 7.42 -6.82 5.10
C ASP A 349 6.80 -5.45 4.77
N GLU A 350 7.65 -4.46 4.46
CA GLU A 350 7.22 -3.09 4.19
C GLU A 350 6.83 -2.89 2.72
N MET A 351 5.55 -2.59 2.46
CA MET A 351 5.09 -2.24 1.11
C MET A 351 5.47 -0.81 0.74
N LEU A 352 5.99 -0.56 -0.46
CA LEU A 352 6.24 0.80 -0.95
C LEU A 352 4.95 1.54 -1.34
N THR A 353 4.92 2.86 -1.18
CA THR A 353 3.89 3.76 -1.72
C THR A 353 3.70 3.53 -3.21
N ALA A 354 2.50 3.74 -3.74
CA ALA A 354 2.29 3.68 -5.19
C ALA A 354 2.94 4.86 -5.91
N HIS A 355 2.85 6.06 -5.32
CA HIS A 355 3.38 7.32 -5.85
C HIS A 355 4.80 7.63 -5.34
N PHE A 356 5.49 8.54 -6.03
CA PHE A 356 6.75 9.11 -5.56
C PHE A 356 6.48 10.42 -4.82
N ALA A 357 7.22 10.70 -3.76
CA ALA A 357 7.07 11.90 -2.96
C ALA A 357 8.43 12.50 -2.54
N VAL A 358 8.43 13.78 -2.18
CA VAL A 358 9.50 14.48 -1.46
C VAL A 358 8.88 15.63 -0.69
N ASN A 359 9.37 15.89 0.51
CA ASN A 359 8.89 16.96 1.36
C ASN A 359 9.87 18.15 1.34
N PHE A 360 9.34 19.36 1.24
CA PHE A 360 10.09 20.60 1.42
C PHE A 360 9.49 21.39 2.58
N GLY A 361 10.35 22.06 3.36
CA GLY A 361 9.92 22.82 4.52
C GLY A 361 10.00 22.00 5.82
N MET A 362 9.08 22.28 6.74
CA MET A 362 9.01 21.57 8.02
C MET A 362 8.76 20.08 7.82
N PRO A 363 9.42 19.21 8.60
CA PRO A 363 9.20 17.78 8.50
C PRO A 363 7.76 17.48 8.92
N TYR A 364 7.08 16.76 8.04
CA TYR A 364 5.69 16.40 8.25
C TYR A 364 5.53 14.88 8.13
N LYS A 365 4.90 14.30 9.14
CA LYS A 365 4.64 12.87 9.23
C LYS A 365 3.16 12.62 8.95
N TYR A 366 2.78 12.57 7.66
CA TYR A 366 1.59 11.83 7.28
C TYR A 366 1.87 10.32 7.45
N VAL A 367 0.93 9.45 7.08
CA VAL A 367 1.00 7.98 7.24
C VAL A 367 2.37 7.35 6.85
N ILE A 368 3.19 8.05 6.04
CA ILE A 368 4.55 7.70 5.67
C ILE A 368 5.55 8.78 6.12
N SER A 369 6.71 8.36 6.65
CA SER A 369 7.85 9.26 6.90
C SER A 369 8.58 9.53 5.59
N VAL A 370 8.53 10.77 5.11
CA VAL A 370 9.19 11.22 3.88
C VAL A 370 10.44 12.03 4.27
N ASP A 371 11.55 11.85 3.55
CA ASP A 371 12.75 12.67 3.76
C ASP A 371 12.40 14.14 3.47
N SER A 372 12.73 15.03 4.41
CA SER A 372 12.43 16.47 4.30
C SER A 372 13.68 17.27 3.97
N LYS A 373 13.57 18.15 2.98
CA LYS A 373 14.56 19.20 2.68
C LYS A 373 14.06 20.54 3.21
N GLY A 374 14.95 21.42 3.63
CA GLY A 374 14.56 22.80 3.96
C GLY A 374 14.09 23.57 2.72
N PHE A 375 13.33 24.66 2.91
CA PHE A 375 12.97 25.53 1.78
C PHE A 375 14.18 26.28 1.19
N ASP A 376 15.27 26.40 1.93
CA ASP A 376 16.56 26.88 1.45
C ASP A 376 17.20 25.94 0.41
N GLU A 377 16.86 24.65 0.44
CA GLU A 377 17.24 23.65 -0.55
C GLU A 377 16.17 23.43 -1.64
N ALA A 378 15.02 24.09 -1.53
CA ALA A 378 13.92 23.90 -2.48
C ALA A 378 14.23 24.59 -3.82
N PRO A 379 14.03 23.91 -4.96
CA PRO A 379 14.18 24.55 -6.24
C PRO A 379 13.05 25.57 -6.48
N ALA A 380 13.29 26.55 -7.36
CA ALA A 380 12.37 27.67 -7.55
C ALA A 380 10.94 27.23 -7.94
N GLU A 381 10.80 26.11 -8.64
CA GLU A 381 9.52 25.48 -9.02
C GLU A 381 8.63 25.20 -7.80
N ILE A 382 9.21 24.75 -6.69
CA ILE A 382 8.50 24.52 -5.44
C ILE A 382 8.01 25.83 -4.85
N MET A 383 8.83 26.88 -4.92
CA MET A 383 8.47 28.21 -4.41
C MET A 383 7.39 28.90 -5.25
N TYR A 384 7.40 28.77 -6.58
CA TYR A 384 6.30 29.26 -7.43
C TYR A 384 4.98 28.55 -7.14
N ALA A 385 5.02 27.24 -6.87
CA ALA A 385 3.84 26.50 -6.48
C ALA A 385 3.33 26.96 -5.10
N LEU A 386 4.24 27.11 -4.13
CA LEU A 386 3.91 27.58 -2.79
C LEU A 386 3.26 28.96 -2.82
N GLY A 387 3.78 29.91 -3.60
CA GLY A 387 3.19 31.25 -3.75
C GLY A 387 1.76 31.23 -4.31
N ARG A 388 1.49 30.35 -5.29
CA ARG A 388 0.12 30.14 -5.81
C ARG A 388 -0.82 29.55 -4.79
N LEU A 389 -0.34 28.58 -4.01
CA LEU A 389 -1.12 27.89 -2.98
C LEU A 389 -1.40 28.79 -1.77
N ASP A 390 -0.44 29.63 -1.39
CA ASP A 390 -0.61 30.65 -0.37
C ASP A 390 -1.70 31.66 -0.78
N TRP A 391 -1.66 32.15 -2.02
CA TRP A 391 -2.72 32.98 -2.58
C TRP A 391 -4.09 32.28 -2.56
N ALA A 392 -4.17 31.04 -3.03
CA ALA A 392 -5.42 30.28 -3.06
C ALA A 392 -5.98 30.07 -1.66
N THR A 393 -5.11 29.80 -0.68
CA THR A 393 -5.46 29.65 0.74
C THR A 393 -6.00 30.97 1.29
N LYS A 394 -5.29 32.08 1.10
CA LYS A 394 -5.76 33.42 1.50
C LYS A 394 -7.09 33.77 0.85
N LYS A 395 -7.29 33.42 -0.42
CA LYS A 395 -8.53 33.67 -1.15
C LYS A 395 -9.70 32.82 -0.63
N ALA A 396 -9.44 31.57 -0.26
CA ALA A 396 -10.46 30.65 0.26
C ALA A 396 -10.79 30.95 1.73
N VAL A 397 -9.81 31.24 2.58
CA VAL A 397 -9.96 31.33 4.03
C VAL A 397 -10.20 32.77 4.51
N GLY A 398 -9.55 33.76 3.90
CA GLY A 398 -9.61 35.16 4.33
C GLY A 398 -8.52 35.50 5.34
N THR A 399 -8.82 36.36 6.30
CA THR A 399 -7.86 36.91 7.28
C THR A 399 -7.29 35.88 8.26
N GLU A 400 -7.95 34.73 8.41
CA GLU A 400 -7.51 33.63 9.28
C GLU A 400 -6.55 32.66 8.58
N ALA A 401 -6.22 32.90 7.30
CA ALA A 401 -5.28 32.08 6.56
C ALA A 401 -3.92 32.08 7.25
N ARG A 402 -3.44 30.88 7.59
CA ARG A 402 -2.06 30.68 8.04
C ARG A 402 -1.16 30.47 6.84
N GLU A 403 0.03 31.05 6.90
CA GLU A 403 1.07 30.80 5.89
C GLU A 403 1.50 29.34 5.97
N SER A 404 1.65 28.70 4.81
CA SER A 404 2.17 27.35 4.73
C SER A 404 3.65 27.33 5.10
N ASN A 405 4.13 26.28 5.76
CA ASN A 405 5.53 26.09 6.13
C ASN A 405 6.05 24.69 5.73
N GLU A 406 5.25 23.95 4.97
CA GLU A 406 5.56 22.67 4.34
C GLU A 406 4.94 22.63 2.94
N LEU A 407 5.61 21.93 2.03
CA LEU A 407 5.08 21.54 0.74
C LEU A 407 5.52 20.11 0.40
N LEU A 408 4.55 19.21 0.31
CA LEU A 408 4.72 17.86 -0.19
C LEU A 408 4.56 17.83 -1.72
N ALA A 409 5.63 17.47 -2.43
CA ALA A 409 5.58 17.23 -3.86
C ALA A 409 5.38 15.75 -4.14
N VAL A 410 4.37 15.41 -4.94
CA VAL A 410 4.01 14.03 -5.31
C VAL A 410 4.01 13.87 -6.82
N GLY A 411 4.73 12.87 -7.32
CA GLY A 411 4.77 12.47 -8.72
C GLY A 411 3.98 11.18 -8.96
N TYR A 412 3.09 11.23 -9.94
CA TYR A 412 2.24 10.13 -10.40
C TYR A 412 2.58 9.77 -11.85
N PHE A 413 2.77 8.47 -12.08
CA PHE A 413 2.83 7.86 -13.40
C PHE A 413 1.49 7.16 -13.74
N GLU A 414 1.42 6.51 -14.90
CA GLU A 414 0.23 5.84 -15.44
C GLU A 414 -0.38 4.78 -14.51
N ASP A 415 -1.61 5.00 -14.04
CA ASP A 415 -2.38 4.23 -13.04
C ASP A 415 -2.03 4.53 -11.57
N MET A 416 -1.12 5.46 -11.27
CA MET A 416 -0.76 5.73 -9.87
C MET A 416 -1.95 6.37 -9.17
N SER A 417 -2.18 5.95 -7.94
CA SER A 417 -3.26 6.46 -7.10
C SER A 417 -2.82 6.57 -5.65
N MET A 418 -3.60 7.31 -4.89
CA MET A 418 -3.54 7.39 -3.44
C MET A 418 -4.93 7.01 -2.94
N GLY A 419 -5.01 5.91 -2.20
CA GLY A 419 -6.27 5.42 -1.63
C GLY A 419 -6.88 6.41 -0.63
N PHE A 420 -8.04 6.08 -0.08
CA PHE A 420 -8.68 6.93 0.92
C PHE A 420 -7.79 7.10 2.16
N HIS A 421 -7.50 8.37 2.48
CA HIS A 421 -6.67 8.78 3.61
C HIS A 421 -7.08 10.18 4.10
N ASP A 422 -6.48 10.63 5.18
CA ASP A 422 -6.52 12.01 5.65
C ASP A 422 -5.09 12.55 5.80
N ASP A 423 -4.98 13.88 5.86
CA ASP A 423 -3.73 14.60 5.99
C ASP A 423 -3.34 14.80 7.48
N GLY A 424 -3.82 14.00 8.43
CA GLY A 424 -3.33 14.03 9.82
C GLY A 424 -3.79 15.23 10.67
N GLU A 425 -4.64 14.95 11.66
CA GLU A 425 -5.39 15.94 12.43
C GLU A 425 -4.56 16.68 13.51
N ASP A 426 -3.58 16.02 14.12
CA ASP A 426 -2.95 16.52 15.38
C ASP A 426 -1.63 17.28 15.18
N SER A 427 -1.21 17.50 13.94
CA SER A 427 0.08 18.14 13.63
C SER A 427 -0.01 19.23 12.57
N LEU A 428 -1.21 19.50 12.05
CA LEU A 428 -1.44 20.49 11.00
C LEU A 428 -2.42 21.57 11.43
N GLY A 429 -2.26 22.74 10.84
CA GLY A 429 -3.25 23.80 10.80
C GLY A 429 -4.48 23.40 9.99
N PRO A 430 -5.52 24.26 10.00
CA PRO A 430 -6.83 23.91 9.44
C PRO A 430 -6.88 23.88 7.92
N SER A 431 -5.88 24.43 7.23
CA SER A 431 -5.89 24.64 5.78
C SER A 431 -4.84 23.78 5.07
N ILE A 432 -5.27 23.11 4.01
CA ILE A 432 -4.43 22.33 3.10
C ILE A 432 -4.76 22.78 1.68
N ALA A 433 -3.74 23.08 0.89
CA ALA A 433 -3.92 23.55 -0.48
C ALA A 433 -3.09 22.70 -1.44
N THR A 434 -3.70 22.19 -2.52
CA THR A 434 -3.04 21.34 -3.51
C THR A 434 -3.14 21.91 -4.91
N LEU A 435 -2.03 21.96 -5.64
CA LEU A 435 -1.94 22.34 -7.05
C LEU A 435 -1.74 21.08 -7.90
N SER A 436 -2.55 20.92 -8.95
CA SER A 436 -2.50 19.78 -9.87
C SER A 436 -1.88 20.19 -11.21
N LEU A 437 -0.84 19.49 -11.66
CA LEU A 437 -0.14 19.78 -12.91
C LEU A 437 0.07 18.52 -13.74
N GLY A 438 -0.39 18.51 -14.99
CA GLY A 438 -0.15 17.42 -15.95
C GLY A 438 -1.45 16.69 -16.27
N SER A 439 -1.42 15.36 -16.23
CA SER A 439 -2.62 14.54 -16.46
C SER A 439 -3.77 14.87 -15.50
N GLN A 440 -4.99 14.63 -15.98
CA GLN A 440 -6.19 14.73 -15.17
C GLN A 440 -6.16 13.70 -14.03
N ALA A 441 -6.78 14.07 -12.91
CA ALA A 441 -7.03 13.15 -11.82
C ALA A 441 -8.44 13.34 -11.26
N THR A 442 -9.00 12.27 -10.72
CA THR A 442 -10.25 12.33 -9.98
C THR A 442 -9.94 12.31 -8.47
N MET A 443 -10.41 13.32 -7.74
CA MET A 443 -10.33 13.40 -6.28
C MET A 443 -11.70 13.16 -5.65
N ARG A 444 -11.80 12.24 -4.70
CA ARG A 444 -13.08 11.84 -4.06
C ARG A 444 -13.00 12.06 -2.57
N PHE A 445 -14.07 12.56 -1.98
CA PHE A 445 -14.23 12.76 -0.54
C PHE A 445 -15.37 11.90 -0.03
N ARG A 446 -15.19 11.25 1.12
CA ARG A 446 -16.24 10.48 1.78
C ARG A 446 -16.09 10.54 3.30
N LEU A 447 -17.15 10.19 4.03
CA LEU A 447 -17.07 10.02 5.47
C LEU A 447 -16.16 8.83 5.83
N LYS A 448 -15.30 8.99 6.84
CA LYS A 448 -14.52 7.85 7.35
C LYS A 448 -15.48 6.78 7.88
N LYS A 449 -15.09 5.52 7.69
CA LYS A 449 -15.91 4.34 8.02
C LYS A 449 -16.58 4.41 9.40
N LYS A 450 -15.84 4.82 10.43
CA LYS A 450 -16.33 4.89 11.82
C LYS A 450 -17.45 5.92 12.05
N TYR A 451 -17.46 7.00 11.26
CA TYR A 451 -18.52 8.00 11.32
C TYR A 451 -19.70 7.63 10.43
N TYR A 452 -19.40 7.07 9.25
CA TYR A 452 -20.43 6.57 8.34
C TYR A 452 -21.30 5.48 8.96
N ASN A 453 -20.70 4.47 9.61
CA ASN A 453 -21.44 3.41 10.28
C ASN A 453 -21.93 3.81 11.68
N GLY A 454 -21.57 5.00 12.17
CA GLY A 454 -21.88 5.50 13.52
C GLY A 454 -21.33 4.64 14.65
N SER A 455 -20.13 4.09 14.49
CA SER A 455 -19.38 3.36 15.53
C SER A 455 -18.36 4.23 16.28
N ALA A 456 -18.25 5.52 15.93
CA ALA A 456 -17.34 6.44 16.58
C ALA A 456 -17.78 6.76 18.02
N ALA A 457 -16.82 6.76 18.96
CA ALA A 457 -17.08 6.97 20.39
C ALA A 457 -17.56 8.38 20.76
N ASN A 458 -17.36 9.38 19.89
CA ASN A 458 -17.75 10.76 20.16
C ASN A 458 -19.22 11.06 19.81
N ASN A 459 -20.02 10.04 19.47
CA ASN A 459 -21.45 10.14 19.15
C ASN A 459 -21.79 11.20 18.08
N ALA A 460 -20.85 11.50 17.19
CA ALA A 460 -21.06 12.45 16.11
C ALA A 460 -22.05 11.87 15.10
N VAL A 461 -23.14 12.59 14.84
CA VAL A 461 -24.13 12.27 13.80
C VAL A 461 -23.94 13.26 12.66
N LEU A 462 -23.40 12.79 11.53
CA LEU A 462 -22.99 13.63 10.41
C LEU A 462 -23.86 13.39 9.18
N PRO A 463 -24.22 14.44 8.41
CA PRO A 463 -24.97 14.27 7.17
C PRO A 463 -24.31 13.26 6.23
N GLY A 464 -25.11 12.31 5.73
CA GLY A 464 -24.65 11.23 4.85
C GLY A 464 -24.14 9.98 5.58
N CYS A 465 -24.19 9.90 6.91
CA CYS A 465 -24.00 8.63 7.62
C CYS A 465 -25.19 7.67 7.42
N GLU A 466 -24.97 6.37 7.60
CA GLU A 466 -26.03 5.37 7.45
C GLU A 466 -27.04 5.51 8.59
N PHE A 467 -28.34 5.51 8.26
CA PHE A 467 -29.44 5.81 9.19
C PHE A 467 -29.35 7.22 9.81
N PHE A 468 -28.97 8.22 9.01
CA PHE A 468 -28.75 9.59 9.49
C PHE A 468 -29.95 10.17 10.23
N GLU A 469 -31.16 10.08 9.65
CA GLU A 469 -32.38 10.65 10.25
C GLU A 469 -32.73 9.98 11.57
N GLU A 470 -32.64 8.65 11.65
CA GLU A 470 -32.91 7.89 12.86
C GLU A 470 -31.87 8.19 13.95
N ARG A 471 -30.59 8.28 13.59
CA ARG A 471 -29.52 8.64 14.52
C ARG A 471 -29.66 10.06 15.03
N GLN A 472 -30.07 10.99 14.16
CA GLN A 472 -30.32 12.38 14.54
C GLN A 472 -31.46 12.46 15.55
N LYS A 473 -32.57 11.76 15.30
CA LYS A 473 -33.69 11.69 16.23
C LYS A 473 -33.30 11.07 17.57
N LEU A 474 -32.54 9.97 17.57
CA LEU A 474 -32.04 9.38 18.82
C LEU A 474 -31.14 10.34 19.59
N LYS A 475 -30.29 11.10 18.87
CA LYS A 475 -29.42 12.10 19.49
C LYS A 475 -30.24 13.24 20.10
N GLU A 476 -31.25 13.74 19.40
CA GLU A 476 -32.17 14.75 19.94
C GLU A 476 -32.97 14.23 21.15
N GLU A 477 -33.39 12.96 21.14
CA GLU A 477 -34.06 12.33 22.29
C GLU A 477 -33.12 12.21 23.50
N ASN A 478 -31.84 11.88 23.29
CA ASN A 478 -30.83 11.85 24.36
C ASN A 478 -30.50 13.26 24.88
N ASP A 479 -30.24 14.20 23.98
CA ASP A 479 -29.88 15.59 24.33
C ASP A 479 -31.02 16.30 25.09
N ASN A 480 -32.28 15.90 24.85
CA ASN A 480 -33.46 16.39 25.58
C ASN A 480 -33.83 15.56 26.82
N GLY A 481 -33.03 14.56 27.19
CA GLY A 481 -33.22 13.70 28.37
C GLY A 481 -34.40 12.72 28.29
N LYS A 482 -34.91 12.44 27.09
CA LYS A 482 -35.96 11.42 26.87
C LYS A 482 -35.40 10.01 26.84
N LEU A 483 -34.13 9.87 26.48
CA LEU A 483 -33.34 8.64 26.60
C LEU A 483 -32.22 8.92 27.59
N ASP A 484 -31.87 7.90 28.39
CA ASP A 484 -30.59 7.91 29.09
C ASP A 484 -29.45 7.45 28.15
N ASP A 485 -28.21 7.70 28.58
CA ASP A 485 -27.02 7.43 27.77
C ASP A 485 -26.84 5.93 27.43
N ASP A 486 -27.28 5.03 28.31
CA ASP A 486 -27.21 3.58 28.10
C ASP A 486 -28.21 3.13 27.04
N GLU A 487 -29.45 3.61 27.12
CA GLU A 487 -30.49 3.33 26.16
C GLU A 487 -30.16 3.92 24.78
N TYR A 488 -29.65 5.17 24.75
CA TYR A 488 -29.14 5.79 23.54
C TYR A 488 -28.04 4.92 22.89
N SER A 489 -27.05 4.50 23.68
CA SER A 489 -25.93 3.67 23.20
C SER A 489 -26.40 2.33 22.63
N ILE A 490 -27.33 1.64 23.30
CA ILE A 490 -27.91 0.37 22.84
C ILE A 490 -28.65 0.58 21.51
N ARG A 491 -29.44 1.64 21.39
CA ARG A 491 -30.19 1.94 20.16
C ARG A 491 -29.26 2.30 18.99
N CYS A 492 -28.22 3.10 19.23
CA CYS A 492 -27.19 3.38 18.23
C CYS A 492 -26.41 2.13 17.80
N MET A 493 -26.13 1.21 18.73
CA MET A 493 -25.48 -0.07 18.41
C MET A 493 -26.37 -0.96 17.54
N LYS A 494 -27.69 -0.99 17.79
CA LYS A 494 -28.65 -1.70 16.93
C LYS A 494 -28.65 -1.19 15.49
N LEU A 495 -28.59 0.13 15.30
CA LEU A 495 -28.47 0.71 13.95
C LEU A 495 -27.14 0.36 13.30
N THR A 496 -26.05 0.43 14.07
CA THR A 496 -24.69 0.09 13.59
C THR A 496 -24.61 -1.37 13.10
N ASN A 497 -25.26 -2.30 13.79
CA ASN A 497 -25.30 -3.72 13.40
C ASN A 497 -26.16 -3.98 12.15
N GLN A 498 -27.03 -3.06 11.75
CA GLN A 498 -27.84 -3.16 10.53
C GLN A 498 -27.12 -2.60 9.29
N VAL A 499 -25.98 -1.93 9.46
CA VAL A 499 -25.21 -1.35 8.35
C VAL A 499 -24.64 -2.50 7.49
N THR A 500 -25.11 -2.60 6.25
CA THR A 500 -24.66 -3.63 5.30
C THR A 500 -23.44 -3.21 4.50
N ARG A 501 -23.32 -1.91 4.19
CA ARG A 501 -22.22 -1.34 3.41
C ARG A 501 -21.02 -1.02 4.30
N ARG A 502 -19.84 -1.50 3.91
CA ARG A 502 -18.62 -1.32 4.72
C ARG A 502 -18.04 0.10 4.68
N GLU A 503 -18.25 0.84 3.60
CA GLU A 503 -17.64 2.14 3.35
C GLU A 503 -18.67 3.13 2.82
N ALA A 504 -18.51 4.42 3.15
CA ALA A 504 -19.39 5.47 2.66
C ALA A 504 -19.37 5.58 1.13
N ARG A 505 -20.43 6.17 0.57
CA ARG A 505 -20.41 6.68 -0.81
C ARG A 505 -19.55 7.95 -0.87
N ASP A 506 -19.04 8.24 -2.06
CA ASP A 506 -18.38 9.51 -2.33
C ASP A 506 -19.41 10.63 -2.20
N LEU A 507 -19.11 11.62 -1.37
CA LEU A 507 -19.94 12.80 -1.09
C LEU A 507 -19.62 13.95 -2.04
N ILE A 508 -18.33 14.14 -2.33
CA ILE A 508 -17.85 15.14 -3.27
C ILE A 508 -16.85 14.45 -4.20
N THR A 509 -16.99 14.67 -5.51
CA THR A 509 -16.02 14.23 -6.51
C THR A 509 -15.59 15.43 -7.33
N LEU A 510 -14.29 15.67 -7.39
CA LEU A 510 -13.67 16.75 -8.13
C LEU A 510 -12.86 16.17 -9.29
N ASP A 511 -13.01 16.74 -10.48
CA ASP A 511 -12.16 16.44 -11.62
C ASP A 511 -11.04 17.48 -11.65
N LEU A 512 -9.84 17.07 -11.28
CA LEU A 512 -8.64 17.91 -11.16
C LEU A 512 -7.89 17.94 -12.49
N HIS A 513 -7.77 19.12 -13.07
CA HIS A 513 -7.06 19.30 -14.33
C HIS A 513 -5.73 20.03 -14.12
N HIS A 514 -4.95 20.12 -15.19
CA HIS A 514 -3.72 20.91 -15.19
C HIS A 514 -4.01 22.37 -14.82
N GLY A 515 -3.30 22.87 -13.81
CA GLY A 515 -3.39 24.23 -13.28
C GLY A 515 -4.48 24.42 -12.23
N ASP A 516 -5.28 23.40 -11.92
CA ASP A 516 -6.32 23.51 -10.90
C ASP A 516 -5.72 23.47 -9.49
N MET A 517 -6.33 24.22 -8.57
CA MET A 517 -5.99 24.20 -7.14
C MET A 517 -7.20 23.77 -6.31
N VAL A 518 -6.97 23.05 -5.23
CA VAL A 518 -8.00 22.69 -4.24
C VAL A 518 -7.55 23.13 -2.88
N VAL A 519 -8.39 23.88 -2.16
CA VAL A 519 -8.15 24.27 -0.76
C VAL A 519 -9.19 23.58 0.11
N MET A 520 -8.73 22.75 1.04
CA MET A 520 -9.53 22.20 2.13
C MET A 520 -9.29 23.06 3.37
N ASN A 521 -10.35 23.56 4.00
CA ASN A 521 -10.23 24.37 5.21
C ASN A 521 -11.21 23.94 6.29
N GLY A 522 -10.69 23.58 7.46
CA GLY A 522 -11.43 23.20 8.66
C GLY A 522 -10.75 22.01 9.35
N SER A 523 -10.39 22.14 10.62
CA SER A 523 -9.71 21.07 11.38
C SER A 523 -10.57 19.80 11.50
N LEU A 524 -11.89 19.95 11.53
CA LEU A 524 -12.84 18.84 11.58
C LEU A 524 -12.98 18.10 10.24
N LEU A 525 -12.54 18.68 9.13
CA LEU A 525 -12.60 18.03 7.82
C LEU A 525 -11.71 16.79 7.79
N GLN A 526 -10.46 16.94 8.23
CA GLN A 526 -9.53 15.81 8.35
C GLN A 526 -10.00 14.79 9.38
N LYS A 527 -10.79 15.22 10.39
CA LYS A 527 -11.41 14.34 11.37
C LYS A 527 -12.45 13.42 10.80
N TYR A 528 -13.42 13.99 10.10
CA TYR A 528 -14.64 13.27 9.73
C TYR A 528 -14.59 12.66 8.33
N TYR A 529 -13.78 13.24 7.45
CA TYR A 529 -13.70 12.86 6.06
C TYR A 529 -12.34 12.30 5.71
N GLU A 530 -12.32 11.43 4.71
CA GLU A 530 -11.13 10.93 4.04
C GLU A 530 -11.27 11.20 2.55
N HIS A 531 -10.14 11.27 1.85
CA HIS A 531 -10.11 11.54 0.43
C HIS A 531 -9.14 10.62 -0.31
N SER A 532 -9.41 10.40 -1.59
CA SER A 532 -8.56 9.62 -2.49
C SER A 532 -8.30 10.38 -3.78
N VAL A 533 -7.22 10.02 -4.49
CA VAL A 533 -6.86 10.60 -5.79
C VAL A 533 -6.43 9.49 -6.74
N THR A 534 -7.00 9.47 -7.94
CA THR A 534 -6.60 8.58 -9.03
C THR A 534 -6.14 9.41 -10.23
N SER A 535 -4.91 9.19 -10.70
CA SER A 535 -4.36 9.83 -11.91
C SER A 535 -4.76 9.04 -13.15
N GLU A 536 -5.16 9.73 -14.23
CA GLU A 536 -5.74 9.10 -15.43
C GLU A 536 -4.81 9.13 -16.66
N GLY A 537 -3.58 9.62 -16.51
CA GLY A 537 -2.63 9.72 -17.63
C GLY A 537 -1.18 9.47 -17.24
N LYS A 538 -0.28 9.72 -18.20
CA LYS A 538 1.12 9.30 -18.15
C LYS A 538 1.94 9.98 -17.05
N LEU A 539 1.67 11.27 -16.76
CA LEU A 539 2.44 12.03 -15.80
C LEU A 539 1.62 13.15 -15.17
N ARG A 540 1.60 13.17 -13.84
CA ARG A 540 0.99 14.22 -13.04
C ARG A 540 1.84 14.54 -11.81
N TYR A 541 1.95 15.82 -11.49
CA TYR A 541 2.45 16.30 -10.21
C TYR A 541 1.29 16.85 -9.38
N ALA A 542 1.31 16.55 -8.08
CA ALA A 542 0.52 17.25 -7.07
C ALA A 542 1.47 17.91 -6.08
N LEU A 543 1.27 19.20 -5.84
CA LEU A 543 2.06 19.97 -4.88
C LEU A 543 1.10 20.42 -3.79
N THR A 544 1.26 19.89 -2.58
CA THR A 544 0.35 20.13 -1.45
C THR A 544 1.06 20.94 -0.39
N ALA A 545 0.60 22.15 -0.13
CA ALA A 545 1.10 23.04 0.90
C ALA A 545 0.24 22.96 2.16
N ARG A 546 0.91 22.94 3.32
CA ARG A 546 0.30 22.82 4.64
C ARG A 546 0.98 23.73 5.63
N HIS A 547 0.31 23.96 6.75
CA HIS A 547 0.91 24.59 7.92
C HIS A 547 1.11 23.53 9.01
N VAL A 548 2.33 23.07 9.21
CA VAL A 548 2.72 22.15 10.29
C VAL A 548 2.81 22.92 11.60
N LEU A 549 2.20 22.37 12.65
CA LEU A 549 2.25 22.93 14.00
C LEU A 549 3.63 22.66 14.64
N GLU A 550 4.24 23.70 15.22
CA GLU A 550 5.62 23.65 15.74
C GLU A 550 5.78 22.90 17.07
N GLU A 551 4.68 22.57 17.75
CA GLU A 551 4.65 22.11 19.15
C GLU A 551 5.52 20.89 19.43
N LYS A 552 5.74 20.05 18.41
CA LYS A 552 6.47 18.78 18.51
C LYS A 552 7.82 18.77 17.76
N LEU A 553 8.28 19.93 17.29
CA LEU A 553 9.46 20.04 16.42
C LEU A 553 10.62 20.74 17.11
N THR A 554 11.83 20.29 16.81
CA THR A 554 13.10 20.90 17.25
C THR A 554 13.33 22.26 16.59
N VAL A 555 14.31 23.03 17.08
CA VAL A 555 14.60 24.37 16.54
C VAL A 555 15.12 24.26 15.10
N GLU A 556 15.93 23.24 14.83
CA GLU A 556 16.50 22.92 13.53
C GLU A 556 15.40 22.56 12.53
N GLU A 557 14.46 21.69 12.93
CA GLU A 557 13.33 21.29 12.08
C GLU A 557 12.40 22.47 11.74
N ARG A 558 12.24 23.43 12.67
CA ARG A 558 11.46 24.66 12.41
C ARG A 558 12.16 25.60 11.46
N ALA A 559 13.50 25.62 11.44
CA ALA A 559 14.25 26.46 10.52
C ALA A 559 13.98 26.07 9.05
N ASN A 560 13.75 24.78 8.79
CA ASN A 560 13.45 24.26 7.45
C ASN A 560 12.19 24.87 6.83
N GLY A 561 11.19 25.27 7.64
CA GLY A 561 9.94 25.89 7.17
C GLY A 561 10.03 27.37 6.87
N ARG A 562 11.17 28.02 7.10
CA ARG A 562 11.34 29.46 6.88
C ARG A 562 11.71 29.74 5.42
N TYR A 563 11.04 30.72 4.83
CA TYR A 563 11.34 31.18 3.48
C TYR A 563 10.94 32.64 3.29
N GLN A 564 11.37 33.23 2.18
CA GLN A 564 10.90 34.52 1.71
C GLN A 564 10.67 34.42 0.21
N PHE A 565 9.50 34.87 -0.27
CA PHE A 565 9.24 34.92 -1.70
C PHE A 565 10.06 36.04 -2.35
N THR A 566 10.58 35.74 -3.53
CA THR A 566 11.02 36.76 -4.50
C THR A 566 9.80 37.40 -5.17
N GLU A 567 9.96 38.59 -5.77
CA GLU A 567 8.84 39.32 -6.37
C GLU A 567 8.07 38.49 -7.41
N ASP A 568 8.76 37.66 -8.19
CA ASP A 568 8.17 36.82 -9.23
C ASP A 568 7.53 35.52 -8.70
N GLN A 569 7.78 35.16 -7.43
CA GLN A 569 7.14 34.03 -6.75
C GLN A 569 5.84 34.42 -6.04
N ILE A 570 5.62 35.72 -5.81
CA ILE A 570 4.36 36.22 -5.24
C ILE A 570 3.28 36.13 -6.30
N TYR A 571 2.25 35.33 -6.04
CA TYR A 571 1.09 35.20 -6.91
C TYR A 571 -0.06 36.05 -6.39
N ASP A 572 -0.61 36.93 -7.24
CA ASP A 572 -1.73 37.82 -6.90
C ASP A 572 -3.08 37.32 -7.41
N GLY A 573 -3.09 36.18 -8.13
CA GLY A 573 -4.26 35.64 -8.79
C GLY A 573 -4.39 36.05 -10.25
N GLU A 574 -3.67 37.08 -10.71
CA GLU A 574 -3.67 37.55 -12.10
C GLU A 574 -2.36 37.21 -12.84
#